data_AF-A0A0F3KMW7-F1
#
_entry.id   AF-A0A0F3KMW7-F1
#
_cell.length_a   1.000
_cell.length_b   1.000
_cell.length_c   1.000
_cell.angle_alpha   90.00
_cell.angle_beta   90.00
_cell.angle_gamma   90.00
#
_symmetry.space_group_name_H-M   'P 1'
#
loop_
_entity.id
_entity.type
_entity.pdbx_description
1 polymer ?
#
loop_
_entity_poly.entity_id
_entity_poly.type
_entity_poly.pdbx_seq_one_letter_code
_entity_poly.pdbx_strand_id
1 'polypeptide(L)'
;MATPHPALDAAVHQFAQQPGVTPADVAALQVALASDPDVTRRLDGAAASGALHGFSPTAPGTKDAPIGFYDRAAGTLTLPAAAFPTSGSAPMADLHAVLRVQAMVVEFGAKSYRDAAGATHPVSQDMLNNLQGTLNGSPVLADDIKRAATMADPLQPSHRILESFAFTAPGAGVGGSFNAPGHAMNLVSESLITRGSQGAGSYNPHDLTFVIGHEVQHGFNAHVAAQARTAFVTDVRALAATRGPVHDYTALVERYIQSGRDDEAGAEIAGWNALRSRVQHDQGHVSLTDMANVLPARTADFIEPHGAGFVAHANLKLNPDLSLAQTPANVAAMGHNYFDRPTATHRQPGDTRNTMALGHGGVQDYPNYYAGWAVATIGAEERVAAHGRGPAPQIQLNMTHAGLYEDMMEKAGLNLAPSKRSIPYLDSSAQPAVPHTFDHTADGPHQYQHVPVAPQRLDDPAHPDHALYQQVRGHVVALDKSLGRTPDVHTDQLASATVIQARADGLQRIDQIALSTDGQRLWAVQTPPGRTDHLFDLRTSVPTAEAMTPMDQSGAQWPQAMQQFEQHQAQQQQQTQSQQLNAQQAQGPVITHGGHGM
;
A
#
# COMPACT_ATOMS: atom_id res chain seq x y z
N MET A 1 -24.15 -40.75 -4.87
CA MET A 1 -24.45 -40.83 -3.42
C MET A 1 -23.81 -39.60 -2.78
N ALA A 2 -24.51 -38.91 -1.88
CA ALA A 2 -23.88 -37.81 -1.13
C ALA A 2 -22.69 -38.35 -0.33
N THR A 3 -21.61 -37.57 -0.23
CA THR A 3 -20.45 -37.93 0.60
C THR A 3 -20.90 -38.00 2.06
N PRO A 4 -20.64 -39.09 2.79
CA PRO A 4 -21.02 -39.19 4.19
C PRO A 4 -20.12 -38.29 5.06
N HIS A 5 -20.72 -37.57 6.01
CA HIS A 5 -20.04 -36.66 6.94
C HIS A 5 -20.34 -37.07 8.39
N PRO A 6 -19.88 -38.27 8.83
CA PRO A 6 -20.37 -38.89 10.07
C PRO A 6 -20.12 -38.07 11.34
N ALA A 7 -19.04 -37.28 11.38
CA ALA A 7 -18.75 -36.39 12.52
C ALA A 7 -19.70 -35.19 12.54
N LEU A 8 -19.96 -34.57 11.38
CA LEU A 8 -20.93 -33.49 11.27
C LEU A 8 -22.37 -33.97 11.49
N ASP A 9 -22.72 -35.16 10.99
CA ASP A 9 -24.02 -35.79 11.22
C ASP A 9 -24.25 -36.03 12.72
N ALA A 10 -23.21 -36.46 13.46
CA ALA A 10 -23.28 -36.60 14.92
C ALA A 10 -23.51 -35.26 15.63
N ALA A 11 -22.85 -34.19 15.17
CA ALA A 11 -23.07 -32.82 15.65
C ALA A 11 -24.51 -32.33 15.40
N VAL A 12 -25.10 -32.62 14.23
CA VAL A 12 -26.51 -32.33 13.92
C VAL A 12 -27.45 -33.20 14.77
N HIS A 13 -27.10 -34.46 15.03
CA HIS A 13 -27.86 -35.31 15.95
C HIS A 13 -27.84 -34.78 17.38
N GLN A 14 -26.71 -34.22 17.86
CA GLN A 14 -26.64 -33.54 19.15
C GLN A 14 -27.58 -32.34 19.20
N PHE A 15 -27.64 -31.54 18.12
CA PHE A 15 -28.57 -30.41 18.01
C PHE A 15 -30.02 -30.84 18.17
N ALA A 16 -30.42 -31.96 17.56
CA ALA A 16 -31.77 -32.53 17.69
C ALA A 16 -32.15 -32.93 19.13
N GLN A 17 -31.17 -33.10 20.04
CA GLN A 17 -31.40 -33.41 21.46
C GLN A 17 -31.44 -32.16 22.35
N GLN A 18 -31.17 -30.97 21.79
CA GLN A 18 -31.13 -29.75 22.58
C GLN A 18 -32.54 -29.30 22.99
N PRO A 19 -32.72 -28.78 24.22
CA PRO A 19 -34.02 -28.28 24.67
C PRO A 19 -34.58 -27.20 23.73
N GLY A 20 -35.84 -27.36 23.32
CA GLY A 20 -36.54 -26.39 22.47
C GLY A 20 -36.29 -26.54 20.97
N VAL A 21 -35.41 -27.45 20.52
CA VAL A 21 -35.20 -27.73 19.10
C VAL A 21 -36.33 -28.60 18.56
N THR A 22 -36.92 -28.19 17.44
CA THR A 22 -37.99 -28.94 16.76
C THR A 22 -37.43 -29.77 15.60
N PRO A 23 -38.16 -30.79 15.12
CA PRO A 23 -37.79 -31.50 13.89
C PRO A 23 -37.66 -30.60 12.65
N ALA A 24 -38.40 -29.48 12.62
CA ALA A 24 -38.30 -28.50 11.54
C ALA A 24 -36.97 -27.74 11.58
N ASP A 25 -36.47 -27.41 12.77
CA ASP A 25 -35.17 -26.75 12.93
C ASP A 25 -34.02 -27.66 12.49
N VAL A 26 -34.09 -28.95 12.86
CA VAL A 26 -33.12 -29.96 12.43
C VAL A 26 -33.13 -30.10 10.91
N ALA A 27 -34.32 -30.18 10.31
CA ALA A 27 -34.45 -30.25 8.86
C ALA A 27 -33.90 -28.98 8.17
N ALA A 28 -34.16 -27.79 8.73
CA ALA A 28 -33.62 -26.54 8.19
C ALA A 28 -32.08 -26.51 8.24
N LEU A 29 -31.47 -26.94 9.36
CA LEU A 29 -30.02 -27.05 9.48
C LEU A 29 -29.43 -28.03 8.46
N GLN A 30 -30.04 -29.22 8.32
CA GLN A 30 -29.62 -30.21 7.33
C GLN A 30 -29.69 -29.68 5.90
N VAL A 31 -30.78 -28.98 5.55
CA VAL A 31 -30.95 -28.38 4.22
C VAL A 31 -29.92 -27.27 3.99
N ALA A 32 -29.70 -26.40 4.97
CA ALA A 32 -28.72 -25.32 4.86
C ALA A 32 -27.30 -25.86 4.62
N LEU A 33 -26.88 -26.88 5.39
CA LEU A 33 -25.61 -27.56 5.18
C LEU A 33 -25.54 -28.21 3.79
N ALA A 34 -26.55 -29.01 3.42
CA ALA A 34 -26.57 -29.70 2.12
C ALA A 34 -26.56 -28.74 0.91
N SER A 35 -27.09 -27.53 1.06
CA SER A 35 -27.11 -26.50 0.02
C SER A 35 -25.77 -25.77 -0.15
N ASP A 36 -24.82 -25.96 0.78
CA ASP A 36 -23.52 -25.30 0.77
C ASP A 36 -22.37 -26.30 0.99
N PRO A 37 -21.79 -26.82 -0.10
CA PRO A 37 -20.67 -27.74 -0.03
C PRO A 37 -19.42 -27.17 0.64
N ASP A 38 -19.19 -25.85 0.59
CA ASP A 38 -18.02 -25.23 1.21
C ASP A 38 -18.17 -25.18 2.73
N VAL A 39 -19.31 -24.72 3.22
CA VAL A 39 -19.62 -24.71 4.65
C VAL A 39 -19.62 -26.12 5.21
N THR A 40 -20.28 -27.06 4.53
CA THR A 40 -20.33 -28.47 4.94
C THR A 40 -18.93 -29.04 5.09
N ARG A 41 -18.04 -28.83 4.09
CA ARG A 41 -16.66 -29.31 4.17
C ARG A 41 -15.89 -28.70 5.34
N ARG A 42 -16.04 -27.39 5.59
CA ARG A 42 -15.34 -26.69 6.68
C ARG A 42 -15.81 -27.17 8.05
N LEU A 43 -17.12 -27.27 8.26
CA LEU A 43 -17.69 -27.73 9.53
C LEU A 43 -17.47 -29.23 9.77
N ASP A 44 -17.47 -30.05 8.72
CA ASP A 44 -17.09 -31.47 8.83
C ASP A 44 -15.61 -31.63 9.20
N GLY A 45 -14.71 -30.83 8.61
CA GLY A 45 -13.31 -30.78 9.04
C GLY A 45 -13.14 -30.35 10.50
N ALA A 46 -13.91 -29.36 10.96
CA ALA A 46 -13.93 -28.96 12.36
C ALA A 46 -14.47 -30.08 13.27
N ALA A 47 -15.51 -30.80 12.85
CA ALA A 47 -16.07 -31.91 13.60
C ALA A 47 -15.09 -33.10 13.69
N ALA A 48 -14.48 -33.47 12.57
CA ALA A 48 -13.52 -34.55 12.48
C ALA A 48 -12.24 -34.28 13.29
N SER A 49 -11.81 -33.02 13.39
CA SER A 49 -10.68 -32.60 14.24
C SER A 49 -11.03 -32.45 15.72
N GLY A 50 -12.32 -32.54 16.08
CA GLY A 50 -12.80 -32.33 17.44
C GLY A 50 -12.92 -30.85 17.84
N ALA A 51 -12.75 -29.90 16.91
CA ALA A 51 -13.03 -28.48 17.18
C ALA A 51 -14.53 -28.18 17.26
N LEU A 52 -15.37 -29.00 16.61
CA LEU A 52 -16.83 -28.91 16.67
C LEU A 52 -17.40 -30.24 17.22
N HIS A 53 -18.18 -30.15 18.30
CA HIS A 53 -18.90 -31.24 18.91
C HIS A 53 -20.39 -31.20 18.57
N GLY A 54 -20.94 -29.99 18.39
CA GLY A 54 -22.22 -29.80 17.72
C GLY A 54 -22.83 -28.43 17.91
N PHE A 55 -24.16 -28.35 17.77
CA PHE A 55 -24.89 -27.09 17.74
C PHE A 55 -25.87 -26.95 18.90
N SER A 56 -26.20 -25.72 19.25
CA SER A 56 -27.25 -25.38 20.21
C SER A 56 -28.10 -24.22 19.70
N PRO A 57 -29.40 -24.15 20.03
CA PRO A 57 -30.18 -22.96 19.79
C PRO A 57 -29.81 -21.88 20.81
N THR A 58 -29.99 -20.62 20.43
CA THR A 58 -29.86 -19.50 21.36
C THR A 58 -30.87 -19.64 22.50
N ALA A 59 -30.39 -19.58 23.75
CA ALA A 59 -31.25 -19.78 24.91
C ALA A 59 -32.26 -18.62 25.08
N PRO A 60 -33.50 -18.88 25.51
CA PRO A 60 -34.49 -17.84 25.74
C PRO A 60 -33.99 -16.75 26.69
N GLY A 61 -34.17 -15.48 26.31
CA GLY A 61 -33.77 -14.32 27.13
C GLY A 61 -32.29 -13.96 27.07
N THR A 62 -31.48 -14.64 26.25
CA THR A 62 -30.12 -14.18 25.92
C THR A 62 -30.17 -12.95 25.01
N LYS A 63 -29.14 -12.09 25.11
CA LYS A 63 -29.00 -10.95 24.21
C LYS A 63 -28.91 -11.43 22.76
N ASP A 64 -29.45 -10.63 21.85
CA ASP A 64 -29.43 -10.94 20.43
C ASP A 64 -27.99 -11.14 19.94
N ALA A 65 -27.80 -12.19 19.16
CA ALA A 65 -26.51 -12.61 18.62
C ALA A 65 -26.72 -13.00 17.16
N PRO A 66 -26.98 -12.02 16.25
CA PRO A 66 -27.44 -12.26 14.89
C PRO A 66 -26.51 -13.10 14.01
N ILE A 67 -25.22 -13.23 14.36
CA ILE A 67 -24.27 -14.11 13.66
C ILE A 67 -24.04 -15.46 14.36
N GLY A 68 -24.67 -15.72 15.51
CA GLY A 68 -24.41 -16.87 16.36
C GLY A 68 -23.18 -16.72 17.25
N PHE A 69 -22.79 -17.81 17.90
CA PHE A 69 -21.65 -17.84 18.83
C PHE A 69 -20.95 -19.21 18.88
N TYR A 70 -19.63 -19.22 18.76
CA TYR A 70 -18.77 -20.39 18.93
C TYR A 70 -18.05 -20.36 20.27
N ASP A 71 -18.26 -21.41 21.05
CA ASP A 71 -17.46 -21.74 22.23
C ASP A 71 -16.42 -22.81 21.85
N ARG A 72 -15.14 -22.42 21.83
CA ARG A 72 -14.03 -23.31 21.47
C ARG A 72 -13.75 -24.35 22.55
N ALA A 73 -13.98 -24.02 23.82
CA ALA A 73 -13.77 -24.96 24.93
C ALA A 73 -14.84 -26.05 24.94
N ALA A 74 -16.10 -25.67 24.66
CA ALA A 74 -17.21 -26.61 24.55
C ALA A 74 -17.36 -27.24 23.15
N GLY A 75 -16.61 -26.75 22.16
CA GLY A 75 -16.78 -27.14 20.76
C GLY A 75 -18.20 -26.95 20.25
N THR A 76 -18.93 -25.93 20.72
CA THR A 76 -20.37 -25.78 20.44
C THR A 76 -20.65 -24.51 19.65
N LEU A 77 -21.42 -24.64 18.56
CA LEU A 77 -21.96 -23.54 17.78
C LEU A 77 -23.40 -23.21 18.21
N THR A 78 -23.58 -22.04 18.79
CA THR A 78 -24.90 -21.50 19.14
C THR A 78 -25.48 -20.77 17.94
N LEU A 79 -26.63 -21.22 17.46
CA LEU A 79 -27.33 -20.67 16.30
C LEU A 79 -28.46 -19.74 16.75
N PRO A 80 -28.65 -18.57 16.10
CA PRO A 80 -29.71 -17.63 16.44
C PRO A 80 -31.08 -18.25 16.20
N ALA A 81 -32.00 -18.16 17.16
CA ALA A 81 -33.36 -18.68 16.97
C ALA A 81 -34.07 -17.96 15.80
N ALA A 82 -33.78 -16.68 15.59
CA ALA A 82 -34.31 -15.87 14.50
C ALA A 82 -33.84 -16.33 13.10
N ALA A 83 -32.73 -17.08 13.02
CA ALA A 83 -32.22 -17.59 11.75
C ALA A 83 -33.02 -18.79 11.24
N PHE A 84 -33.82 -19.44 12.10
CA PHE A 84 -34.61 -20.61 11.73
C PHE A 84 -35.99 -20.26 11.17
N PRO A 85 -36.57 -21.13 10.32
CA PRO A 85 -37.86 -20.84 9.72
C PRO A 85 -39.05 -20.80 10.68
N THR A 86 -39.86 -19.73 10.59
CA THR A 86 -41.24 -19.77 11.12
C THR A 86 -42.21 -20.27 10.05
N SER A 87 -43.25 -20.99 10.47
CA SER A 87 -44.22 -21.62 9.57
C SER A 87 -44.83 -20.63 8.57
N GLY A 88 -44.55 -20.78 7.28
CA GLY A 88 -45.14 -19.98 6.20
C GLY A 88 -44.32 -18.78 5.69
N SER A 89 -43.10 -18.56 6.18
CA SER A 89 -42.14 -17.58 5.62
C SER A 89 -40.94 -18.29 4.95
N ALA A 90 -40.04 -17.55 4.28
CA ALA A 90 -38.81 -18.08 3.68
C ALA A 90 -37.56 -17.69 4.51
N PRO A 91 -37.02 -18.56 5.39
CA PRO A 91 -35.96 -18.22 6.34
C PRO A 91 -34.81 -19.24 6.31
N MET A 92 -34.42 -19.73 5.11
CA MET A 92 -33.17 -20.51 4.95
C MET A 92 -31.95 -19.64 4.65
N ALA A 93 -32.14 -18.47 4.04
CA ALA A 93 -31.03 -17.60 3.62
C ALA A 93 -30.24 -17.03 4.82
N ASP A 94 -30.91 -16.72 5.92
CA ASP A 94 -30.24 -16.17 7.11
C ASP A 94 -29.45 -17.25 7.87
N LEU A 95 -30.02 -18.44 8.07
CA LEU A 95 -29.28 -19.59 8.63
C LEU A 95 -28.05 -19.93 7.78
N HIS A 96 -28.17 -19.87 6.46
CA HIS A 96 -27.06 -20.08 5.55
C HIS A 96 -25.94 -19.04 5.76
N ALA A 97 -26.29 -17.76 5.88
CA ALA A 97 -25.33 -16.70 6.16
C ALA A 97 -24.65 -16.88 7.53
N VAL A 98 -25.43 -17.19 8.57
CA VAL A 98 -24.92 -17.50 9.93
C VAL A 98 -23.91 -18.64 9.89
N LEU A 99 -24.24 -19.76 9.22
CA LEU A 99 -23.33 -20.90 9.14
C LEU A 99 -22.03 -20.56 8.41
N ARG A 100 -22.08 -19.73 7.37
CA ARG A 100 -20.86 -19.24 6.70
C ARG A 100 -19.99 -18.41 7.63
N VAL A 101 -20.58 -17.47 8.35
CA VAL A 101 -19.84 -16.65 9.33
C VAL A 101 -19.25 -17.50 10.43
N GLN A 102 -20.03 -18.43 11.00
CA GLN A 102 -19.56 -19.31 12.06
C GLN A 102 -18.47 -20.30 11.59
N ALA A 103 -18.55 -20.81 10.36
CA ALA A 103 -17.46 -21.61 9.79
C ALA A 103 -16.13 -20.84 9.75
N MET A 104 -16.16 -19.54 9.42
CA MET A 104 -14.97 -18.67 9.47
C MET A 104 -14.47 -18.46 10.90
N VAL A 105 -15.37 -18.28 11.87
CA VAL A 105 -15.01 -18.10 13.29
C VAL A 105 -14.37 -19.36 13.87
N VAL A 106 -14.92 -20.55 13.57
CA VAL A 106 -14.36 -21.84 14.00
C VAL A 106 -12.96 -22.03 13.42
N GLU A 107 -12.78 -21.77 12.12
CA GLU A 107 -11.48 -21.84 11.47
C GLU A 107 -10.48 -20.85 12.08
N PHE A 108 -10.91 -19.62 12.35
CA PHE A 108 -10.09 -18.60 13.00
C PHE A 108 -9.65 -19.02 14.40
N GLY A 109 -10.53 -19.68 15.18
CA GLY A 109 -10.23 -20.23 16.50
C GLY A 109 -9.17 -21.34 16.51
N ALA A 110 -8.85 -21.92 15.35
CA ALA A 110 -7.77 -22.89 15.18
C ALA A 110 -6.44 -22.25 14.74
N LYS A 111 -6.42 -20.95 14.42
CA LYS A 111 -5.20 -20.26 13.94
C LYS A 111 -4.25 -19.91 15.09
N SER A 112 -3.07 -19.45 14.71
CA SER A 112 -2.09 -18.83 15.60
C SER A 112 -1.67 -17.48 15.00
N TYR A 113 -1.24 -16.55 15.85
CA TYR A 113 -0.73 -15.24 15.47
C TYR A 113 0.69 -15.05 16.00
N ARG A 114 1.44 -14.10 15.43
CA ARG A 114 2.73 -13.68 15.97
C ARG A 114 2.55 -12.37 16.71
N ASP A 115 3.14 -12.25 17.90
CA ASP A 115 3.20 -10.99 18.62
C ASP A 115 4.30 -10.05 18.08
N ALA A 116 4.41 -8.85 18.64
CA ALA A 116 5.45 -7.88 18.28
C ALA A 116 6.89 -8.39 18.53
N ALA A 117 7.08 -9.37 19.42
CA ALA A 117 8.39 -10.02 19.65
C ALA A 117 8.65 -11.18 18.67
N GLY A 118 7.69 -11.49 17.78
CA GLY A 118 7.76 -12.57 16.81
C GLY A 118 7.41 -13.94 17.38
N ALA A 119 6.96 -14.04 18.64
CA ALA A 119 6.54 -15.29 19.24
C ALA A 119 5.14 -15.69 18.75
N THR A 120 4.94 -16.98 18.48
CA THR A 120 3.68 -17.52 17.97
C THR A 120 2.76 -17.95 19.12
N HIS A 121 1.52 -17.48 19.11
CA HIS A 121 0.50 -17.77 20.12
C HIS A 121 -0.79 -18.31 19.46
N PRO A 122 -1.48 -19.29 20.06
CA PRO A 122 -2.77 -19.74 19.57
C PRO A 122 -3.84 -18.66 19.80
N VAL A 123 -4.89 -18.65 18.96
CA VAL A 123 -6.09 -17.86 19.25
C VAL A 123 -6.73 -18.33 20.56
N SER A 124 -7.01 -17.36 21.46
CA SER A 124 -7.63 -17.64 22.75
C SER A 124 -9.16 -17.53 22.68
N GLN A 125 -9.86 -18.08 23.67
CA GLN A 125 -11.31 -17.90 23.80
C GLN A 125 -11.68 -16.41 24.01
N ASP A 126 -10.82 -15.64 24.69
CA ASP A 126 -11.01 -14.19 24.87
C ASP A 126 -11.05 -13.46 23.51
N MET A 127 -10.12 -13.79 22.61
CA MET A 127 -10.11 -13.21 21.26
C MET A 127 -11.36 -13.58 20.45
N LEU A 128 -11.82 -14.82 20.55
CA LEU A 128 -13.07 -15.25 19.91
C LEU A 128 -14.28 -14.54 20.51
N ASN A 129 -14.32 -14.35 21.83
CA ASN A 129 -15.39 -13.61 22.50
C ASN A 129 -15.42 -12.15 22.04
N ASN A 130 -14.26 -11.51 21.94
CA ASN A 130 -14.13 -10.12 21.52
C ASN A 130 -14.47 -9.93 20.04
N LEU A 131 -14.05 -10.83 19.15
CA LEU A 131 -14.46 -10.81 17.74
C LEU A 131 -15.98 -10.96 17.63
N GLN A 132 -16.54 -12.02 18.19
CA GLN A 132 -17.96 -12.33 18.06
C GLN A 132 -18.85 -11.31 18.76
N GLY A 133 -18.42 -10.77 19.92
CA GLY A 133 -19.09 -9.68 20.60
C GLY A 133 -19.04 -8.36 19.83
N THR A 134 -18.02 -8.15 19.00
CA THR A 134 -17.95 -7.01 18.07
C THR A 134 -18.94 -7.20 16.93
N LEU A 135 -18.93 -8.36 16.27
CA LEU A 135 -19.81 -8.67 15.15
C LEU A 135 -21.30 -8.66 15.55
N ASN A 136 -21.64 -9.25 16.70
CA ASN A 136 -23.00 -9.27 17.23
C ASN A 136 -23.42 -7.92 17.86
N GLY A 137 -22.46 -7.12 18.34
CA GLY A 137 -22.74 -5.86 19.02
C GLY A 137 -23.25 -4.74 18.12
N SER A 138 -23.29 -4.94 16.80
CA SER A 138 -23.84 -3.98 15.85
C SER A 138 -24.70 -4.70 14.81
N PRO A 139 -26.04 -4.55 14.85
CA PRO A 139 -26.93 -5.14 13.85
C PRO A 139 -26.53 -4.84 12.40
N VAL A 140 -26.15 -3.58 12.11
CA VAL A 140 -25.64 -3.19 10.79
C VAL A 140 -24.39 -4.00 10.41
N LEU A 141 -23.43 -4.13 11.32
CA LEU A 141 -22.20 -4.89 11.05
C LEU A 141 -22.49 -6.38 10.86
N ALA A 142 -23.38 -6.95 11.66
CA ALA A 142 -23.80 -8.35 11.53
C ALA A 142 -24.40 -8.62 10.16
N ASP A 143 -25.26 -7.73 9.66
CA ASP A 143 -25.86 -7.83 8.34
C ASP A 143 -24.83 -7.64 7.22
N ASP A 144 -23.90 -6.69 7.36
CA ASP A 144 -22.83 -6.48 6.38
C ASP A 144 -21.89 -7.70 6.29
N ILE A 145 -21.53 -8.32 7.42
CA ILE A 145 -20.68 -9.52 7.45
C ILE A 145 -21.42 -10.74 6.89
N LYS A 146 -22.70 -10.93 7.24
CA LYS A 146 -23.54 -11.99 6.63
C LYS A 146 -23.67 -11.78 5.12
N ARG A 147 -23.85 -10.54 4.67
CA ARG A 147 -23.90 -10.18 3.24
C ARG A 147 -22.56 -10.46 2.56
N ALA A 148 -21.44 -10.06 3.13
CA ALA A 148 -20.11 -10.31 2.57
C ALA A 148 -19.80 -11.82 2.50
N ALA A 149 -20.25 -12.59 3.49
CA ALA A 149 -20.06 -14.04 3.53
C ALA A 149 -20.89 -14.78 2.45
N THR A 150 -21.99 -14.19 1.97
CA THR A 150 -22.94 -14.84 1.04
C THR A 150 -22.93 -14.27 -0.37
N MET A 151 -22.51 -13.02 -0.53
CA MET A 151 -22.43 -12.36 -1.84
C MET A 151 -21.26 -12.90 -2.65
N ALA A 152 -21.53 -13.25 -3.90
CA ALA A 152 -20.49 -13.65 -4.84
C ALA A 152 -19.57 -12.48 -5.19
N ASP A 153 -18.26 -12.73 -5.23
CA ASP A 153 -17.30 -11.77 -5.79
C ASP A 153 -17.60 -11.62 -7.29
N PRO A 154 -17.92 -10.41 -7.78
CA PRO A 154 -18.15 -10.16 -9.21
C PRO A 154 -16.98 -10.56 -10.12
N LEU A 155 -15.74 -10.51 -9.62
CA LEU A 155 -14.54 -10.90 -10.38
C LEU A 155 -14.25 -12.39 -10.32
N GLN A 156 -14.69 -13.05 -9.25
CA GLN A 156 -14.46 -14.46 -8.99
C GLN A 156 -15.75 -15.13 -8.48
N PRO A 157 -16.74 -15.43 -9.35
CA PRO A 157 -18.08 -15.86 -8.90
C PRO A 157 -18.11 -17.18 -8.10
N SER A 158 -17.04 -17.99 -8.17
CA SER A 158 -16.85 -19.15 -7.30
C SER A 158 -16.57 -18.79 -5.85
N HIS A 159 -16.02 -17.61 -5.59
CA HIS A 159 -15.68 -17.08 -4.27
C HIS A 159 -16.70 -16.07 -3.78
N ARG A 160 -16.87 -15.99 -2.46
CA ARG A 160 -17.63 -14.91 -1.82
C ARG A 160 -16.74 -13.74 -1.48
N ILE A 161 -17.34 -12.60 -1.19
CA ILE A 161 -16.56 -11.41 -0.82
C ILE A 161 -15.68 -11.72 0.40
N LEU A 162 -16.26 -12.28 1.46
CA LEU A 162 -15.54 -12.67 2.67
C LEU A 162 -15.63 -14.18 2.92
N GLU A 163 -14.48 -14.84 3.06
CA GLU A 163 -14.37 -16.28 3.27
C GLU A 163 -13.45 -16.68 4.43
N SER A 164 -12.70 -15.74 5.03
CA SER A 164 -11.90 -16.02 6.21
C SER A 164 -11.55 -14.78 7.05
N PHE A 165 -11.28 -15.01 8.34
CA PHE A 165 -10.54 -14.07 9.18
C PHE A 165 -9.07 -14.49 9.28
N ALA A 166 -8.18 -13.52 9.31
CA ALA A 166 -6.73 -13.71 9.44
C ALA A 166 -6.12 -12.62 10.32
N PHE A 167 -4.80 -12.70 10.55
CA PHE A 167 -4.07 -11.68 11.31
C PHE A 167 -3.23 -10.81 10.38
N THR A 168 -3.12 -9.53 10.70
CA THR A 168 -2.12 -8.65 10.09
C THR A 168 -0.71 -9.11 10.49
N ALA A 169 0.30 -8.77 9.69
CA ALA A 169 1.68 -8.93 10.12
C ALA A 169 1.97 -8.04 11.36
N PRO A 170 2.83 -8.47 12.30
CA PRO A 170 3.24 -7.62 13.43
C PRO A 170 3.83 -6.30 12.93
N GLY A 171 3.38 -5.18 13.51
CA GLY A 171 3.89 -3.85 13.14
C GLY A 171 3.46 -3.35 11.76
N ALA A 172 2.43 -3.93 11.13
CA ALA A 172 1.93 -3.50 9.82
C ALA A 172 1.44 -2.02 9.78
N GLY A 173 1.21 -1.39 10.94
CA GLY A 173 0.84 0.02 11.02
C GLY A 173 -0.61 0.32 10.61
N VAL A 174 -1.47 -0.70 10.55
CA VAL A 174 -2.90 -0.59 10.18
C VAL A 174 -3.80 -1.00 11.34
N GLY A 175 -5.05 -0.51 11.37
CA GLY A 175 -6.06 -0.95 12.35
C GLY A 175 -6.73 -2.28 11.99
N GLY A 176 -6.71 -2.61 10.70
CA GLY A 176 -7.22 -3.81 10.05
C GLY A 176 -6.88 -3.73 8.56
N SER A 177 -7.18 -4.76 7.79
CA SER A 177 -7.11 -4.66 6.32
C SER A 177 -8.00 -5.70 5.65
N PHE A 178 -8.62 -5.37 4.53
CA PHE A 178 -9.25 -6.35 3.66
C PHE A 178 -8.32 -6.86 2.55
N ASN A 179 -8.10 -8.18 2.50
CA ASN A 179 -7.35 -8.84 1.43
C ASN A 179 -8.34 -9.39 0.39
N ALA A 180 -8.61 -8.61 -0.66
CA ALA A 180 -9.54 -9.01 -1.71
C ALA A 180 -9.13 -10.29 -2.46
N PRO A 181 -7.88 -10.46 -2.95
CA PRO A 181 -7.46 -11.71 -3.59
C PRO A 181 -7.59 -12.96 -2.70
N GLY A 182 -7.42 -12.80 -1.38
CA GLY A 182 -7.54 -13.88 -0.41
C GLY A 182 -8.92 -14.02 0.23
N HIS A 183 -9.88 -13.16 -0.12
CA HIS A 183 -11.22 -13.10 0.48
C HIS A 183 -11.17 -13.08 2.01
N ALA A 184 -10.20 -12.33 2.57
CA ALA A 184 -9.87 -12.41 3.99
C ALA A 184 -9.90 -11.03 4.65
N MET A 185 -10.48 -10.97 5.84
CA MET A 185 -10.36 -9.82 6.73
C MET A 185 -9.22 -10.06 7.70
N ASN A 186 -8.17 -9.22 7.62
CA ASN A 186 -7.03 -9.28 8.52
C ASN A 186 -7.28 -8.37 9.73
N LEU A 187 -7.15 -8.94 10.92
CA LEU A 187 -7.35 -8.27 12.20
C LEU A 187 -6.02 -8.12 12.93
N VAL A 188 -5.85 -7.00 13.63
CA VAL A 188 -4.72 -6.82 14.53
C VAL A 188 -4.95 -7.67 15.78
N SER A 189 -3.97 -8.51 16.16
CA SER A 189 -4.07 -9.43 17.29
C SER A 189 -4.40 -8.72 18.60
N GLU A 190 -3.71 -7.62 18.87
CA GLU A 190 -3.83 -6.80 20.07
C GLU A 190 -5.24 -6.20 20.18
N SER A 191 -5.87 -5.88 19.04
CA SER A 191 -7.24 -5.37 18.98
C SER A 191 -8.29 -6.43 19.32
N LEU A 192 -7.92 -7.70 19.44
CA LEU A 192 -8.81 -8.78 19.88
C LEU A 192 -8.55 -9.21 21.32
N ILE A 193 -7.50 -8.74 21.97
CA ILE A 193 -7.12 -9.16 23.32
C ILE A 193 -7.65 -8.14 24.33
N THR A 194 -8.39 -8.62 25.34
CA THR A 194 -8.90 -7.77 26.42
C THR A 194 -7.76 -7.02 27.11
N ARG A 195 -7.95 -5.72 27.33
CA ARG A 195 -6.95 -4.89 28.01
C ARG A 195 -6.73 -5.38 29.45
N GLY A 196 -5.54 -5.90 29.72
CA GLY A 196 -5.08 -6.28 31.05
C GLY A 196 -4.13 -5.23 31.66
N SER A 197 -3.82 -5.37 32.95
CA SER A 197 -2.92 -4.44 33.66
C SER A 197 -1.43 -4.54 33.27
N GLN A 198 -1.05 -5.57 32.52
CA GLN A 198 0.35 -5.93 32.19
C GLN A 198 0.50 -6.48 30.75
N GLY A 199 -0.52 -6.38 29.89
CA GLY A 199 -0.54 -7.05 28.57
C GLY A 199 -0.70 -6.09 27.39
N ALA A 200 -0.34 -6.56 26.19
CA ALA A 200 -0.44 -5.82 24.92
C ALA A 200 -1.89 -5.64 24.40
N GLY A 201 -2.89 -6.15 25.11
CA GLY A 201 -4.30 -6.07 24.71
C GLY A 201 -4.80 -4.63 24.61
N SER A 202 -5.41 -4.31 23.47
CA SER A 202 -5.95 -2.98 23.15
C SER A 202 -7.42 -3.02 22.76
N TYR A 203 -8.11 -4.16 22.93
CA TYR A 203 -9.50 -4.33 22.52
C TYR A 203 -10.39 -3.16 22.98
N ASN A 204 -10.98 -2.50 22.00
CA ASN A 204 -12.05 -1.53 22.17
C ASN A 204 -13.20 -1.96 21.25
N PRO A 205 -14.37 -2.32 21.80
CA PRO A 205 -15.49 -2.80 20.99
C PRO A 205 -15.99 -1.77 19.97
N HIS A 206 -15.96 -0.48 20.30
CA HIS A 206 -16.42 0.59 19.40
C HIS A 206 -15.44 0.80 18.25
N ASP A 207 -14.14 0.81 18.55
CA ASP A 207 -13.10 0.95 17.54
C ASP A 207 -13.07 -0.25 16.60
N LEU A 208 -13.09 -1.48 17.14
CA LEU A 208 -13.07 -2.67 16.31
C LEU A 208 -14.36 -2.80 15.47
N THR A 209 -15.52 -2.37 16.00
CA THR A 209 -16.75 -2.32 15.20
C THR A 209 -16.59 -1.38 14.00
N PHE A 210 -16.03 -0.18 14.23
CA PHE A 210 -15.77 0.78 13.16
C PHE A 210 -14.82 0.18 12.12
N VAL A 211 -13.69 -0.38 12.57
CA VAL A 211 -12.67 -0.98 11.70
C VAL A 211 -13.27 -2.11 10.85
N ILE A 212 -13.95 -3.08 11.44
CA ILE A 212 -14.53 -4.21 10.67
C ILE A 212 -15.58 -3.68 9.68
N GLY A 213 -16.40 -2.70 10.07
CA GLY A 213 -17.37 -2.06 9.17
C GLY A 213 -16.72 -1.33 8.00
N HIS A 214 -15.58 -0.67 8.23
CA HIS A 214 -14.77 -0.04 7.20
C HIS A 214 -14.15 -1.10 6.27
N GLU A 215 -13.44 -2.08 6.83
CA GLU A 215 -12.72 -3.08 6.04
C GLU A 215 -13.65 -3.97 5.19
N VAL A 216 -14.82 -4.36 5.71
CA VAL A 216 -15.76 -5.17 4.91
C VAL A 216 -16.28 -4.40 3.70
N GLN A 217 -16.36 -3.07 3.78
CA GLN A 217 -16.80 -2.23 2.66
C GLN A 217 -15.79 -2.25 1.50
N HIS A 218 -14.49 -2.30 1.77
CA HIS A 218 -13.47 -2.54 0.74
C HIS A 218 -13.72 -3.86 0.00
N GLY A 219 -14.24 -4.88 0.68
CA GLY A 219 -14.64 -6.14 0.04
C GLY A 219 -15.74 -5.95 -1.01
N PHE A 220 -16.76 -5.14 -0.72
CA PHE A 220 -17.81 -4.81 -1.70
C PHE A 220 -17.26 -3.95 -2.86
N ASN A 221 -16.31 -3.06 -2.56
CA ASN A 221 -15.73 -2.13 -3.54
C ASN A 221 -14.59 -2.75 -4.37
N ALA A 222 -14.05 -3.90 -3.97
CA ALA A 222 -12.85 -4.51 -4.55
C ALA A 222 -12.91 -4.67 -6.08
N HIS A 223 -14.09 -4.98 -6.61
CA HIS A 223 -14.30 -5.13 -8.05
C HIS A 223 -14.15 -3.79 -8.80
N VAL A 224 -14.70 -2.70 -8.26
CA VAL A 224 -14.56 -1.34 -8.82
C VAL A 224 -13.09 -0.91 -8.74
N ALA A 225 -12.43 -1.15 -7.60
CA ALA A 225 -11.03 -0.81 -7.43
C ALA A 225 -10.11 -1.57 -8.42
N ALA A 226 -10.40 -2.84 -8.70
CA ALA A 226 -9.66 -3.63 -9.69
C ALA A 226 -9.91 -3.15 -11.13
N GLN A 227 -11.14 -2.75 -11.45
CA GLN A 227 -11.47 -2.14 -12.75
C GLN A 227 -10.74 -0.81 -12.94
N ALA A 228 -10.70 0.04 -11.90
CA ALA A 228 -9.98 1.31 -11.93
C ALA A 228 -8.47 1.11 -12.14
N ARG A 229 -7.84 0.17 -11.43
CA ARG A 229 -6.42 -0.20 -11.67
C ARG A 229 -6.18 -0.70 -13.09
N THR A 230 -7.06 -1.56 -13.60
CA THR A 230 -6.95 -2.10 -14.96
C THR A 230 -7.09 -1.01 -16.02
N ALA A 231 -8.06 -0.11 -15.84
CA ALA A 231 -8.25 1.05 -16.71
C ALA A 231 -7.03 1.97 -16.70
N PHE A 232 -6.51 2.30 -15.52
CA PHE A 232 -5.32 3.14 -15.38
C PHE A 232 -4.11 2.55 -16.14
N VAL A 233 -3.77 1.27 -15.93
CA VAL A 233 -2.66 0.61 -16.65
C VAL A 233 -2.90 0.64 -18.17
N THR A 234 -4.13 0.37 -18.60
CA THR A 234 -4.50 0.36 -20.03
C THR A 234 -4.32 1.73 -20.67
N ASP A 235 -4.79 2.78 -20.00
CA ASP A 235 -4.73 4.15 -20.48
C ASP A 235 -3.29 4.69 -20.46
N VAL A 236 -2.51 4.35 -19.43
CA VAL A 236 -1.08 4.70 -19.34
C VAL A 236 -0.31 4.08 -20.51
N ARG A 237 -0.53 2.79 -20.78
CA ARG A 237 0.10 2.10 -21.92
C ARG A 237 -0.31 2.69 -23.25
N ALA A 238 -1.59 3.07 -23.39
CA ALA A 238 -2.09 3.71 -24.59
C ALA A 238 -1.42 5.08 -24.84
N LEU A 239 -1.27 5.91 -23.79
CA LEU A 239 -0.60 7.20 -23.87
C LEU A 239 0.91 7.06 -24.15
N ALA A 240 1.58 6.14 -23.45
CA ALA A 240 3.00 5.85 -23.65
C ALA A 240 3.32 5.39 -25.08
N ALA A 241 2.38 4.73 -25.76
CA ALA A 241 2.55 4.29 -27.15
C ALA A 241 2.36 5.39 -28.19
N THR A 242 1.96 6.61 -27.81
CA THR A 242 1.82 7.72 -28.74
C THR A 242 3.18 8.31 -29.14
N ARG A 243 3.23 9.08 -30.24
CA ARG A 243 4.47 9.69 -30.76
C ARG A 243 4.70 11.12 -30.27
N GLY A 244 3.93 11.57 -29.28
CA GLY A 244 4.01 12.93 -28.77
C GLY A 244 5.37 13.17 -28.11
N PRO A 245 5.95 14.39 -28.20
CA PRO A 245 7.18 14.70 -27.47
C PRO A 245 6.96 14.84 -25.96
N VAL A 246 5.71 15.03 -25.54
CA VAL A 246 5.28 15.17 -24.14
C VAL A 246 4.06 14.28 -23.92
N HIS A 247 4.11 13.48 -22.86
CA HIS A 247 2.99 12.66 -22.40
C HIS A 247 2.52 13.19 -21.04
N ASP A 248 1.38 13.88 -21.04
CA ASP A 248 0.77 14.42 -19.81
C ASP A 248 -0.16 13.38 -19.17
N TYR A 249 0.26 12.89 -18.00
CA TYR A 249 -0.44 11.85 -17.25
C TYR A 249 -1.40 12.40 -16.19
N THR A 250 -1.50 13.72 -16.02
CA THR A 250 -2.21 14.37 -14.91
C THR A 250 -3.65 13.83 -14.75
N ALA A 251 -4.44 13.87 -15.82
CA ALA A 251 -5.84 13.42 -15.78
C ALA A 251 -6.00 11.90 -15.56
N LEU A 252 -5.00 11.09 -15.93
CA LEU A 252 -5.01 9.65 -15.67
C LEU A 252 -4.76 9.37 -14.19
N VAL A 253 -3.78 10.08 -13.59
CA VAL A 253 -3.44 9.97 -12.17
C VAL A 253 -4.60 10.45 -11.30
N GLU A 254 -5.20 11.59 -11.62
CA GLU A 254 -6.37 12.13 -10.89
C GLU A 254 -7.55 11.18 -10.91
N ARG A 255 -7.88 10.59 -12.07
CA ARG A 255 -8.97 9.60 -12.15
C ARG A 255 -8.69 8.37 -11.30
N TYR A 256 -7.44 7.90 -11.26
CA TYR A 256 -7.06 6.77 -10.41
C TYR A 256 -7.15 7.12 -8.92
N ILE A 257 -6.62 8.27 -8.50
CA ILE A 257 -6.72 8.75 -7.12
C ILE A 257 -8.17 8.93 -6.71
N GLN A 258 -9.02 9.47 -7.59
CA GLN A 258 -10.46 9.61 -7.33
C GLN A 258 -11.13 8.27 -7.04
N SER A 259 -10.72 7.18 -7.70
CA SER A 259 -11.27 5.85 -7.39
C SER A 259 -10.91 5.37 -5.98
N GLY A 260 -9.69 5.66 -5.51
CA GLY A 260 -9.29 5.41 -4.12
C GLY A 260 -10.04 6.31 -3.15
N ARG A 261 -10.25 7.57 -3.52
CA ARG A 261 -11.01 8.55 -2.74
C ARG A 261 -12.45 8.10 -2.50
N ASP A 262 -13.10 7.57 -3.53
CA ASP A 262 -14.48 7.07 -3.42
C ASP A 262 -14.55 5.77 -2.58
N ASP A 263 -13.55 4.89 -2.71
CA ASP A 263 -13.45 3.63 -1.95
C ASP A 263 -13.30 3.88 -0.44
N GLU A 264 -12.29 4.67 -0.05
CA GLU A 264 -12.00 5.04 1.34
C GLU A 264 -13.16 5.85 1.96
N ALA A 265 -13.75 6.78 1.21
CA ALA A 265 -14.90 7.55 1.69
C ALA A 265 -16.13 6.65 1.93
N GLY A 266 -16.39 5.70 1.02
CA GLY A 266 -17.45 4.71 1.20
C GLY A 266 -17.22 3.81 2.41
N ALA A 267 -15.98 3.36 2.60
CA ALA A 267 -15.57 2.54 3.73
C ALA A 267 -15.70 3.29 5.07
N GLU A 268 -15.31 4.55 5.11
CA GLU A 268 -15.45 5.39 6.31
C GLU A 268 -16.93 5.58 6.68
N ILE A 269 -17.82 5.78 5.70
CA ILE A 269 -19.27 5.81 5.91
C ILE A 269 -19.79 4.48 6.50
N ALA A 270 -19.30 3.34 6.02
CA ALA A 270 -19.69 2.03 6.54
C ALA A 270 -19.23 1.84 7.99
N GLY A 271 -17.99 2.24 8.31
CA GLY A 271 -17.47 2.27 9.68
C GLY A 271 -18.32 3.13 10.62
N TRP A 272 -18.73 4.32 10.17
CA TRP A 272 -19.65 5.19 10.92
C TRP A 272 -20.99 4.53 11.20
N ASN A 273 -21.61 3.92 10.19
CA ASN A 273 -22.90 3.26 10.34
C ASN A 273 -22.82 2.04 11.29
N ALA A 274 -21.73 1.27 11.20
CA ALA A 274 -21.46 0.16 12.11
C ALA A 274 -21.28 0.65 13.56
N LEU A 275 -20.51 1.72 13.78
CA LEU A 275 -20.33 2.33 15.11
C LEU A 275 -21.64 2.91 15.66
N ARG A 276 -22.40 3.64 14.86
CA ARG A 276 -23.69 4.20 15.25
C ARG A 276 -24.66 3.10 15.69
N SER A 277 -24.70 2.01 14.93
CA SER A 277 -25.51 0.83 15.24
C SER A 277 -25.06 0.18 16.55
N ARG A 278 -23.75 0.13 16.81
CA ARG A 278 -23.18 -0.35 18.08
C ARG A 278 -23.57 0.50 19.28
N VAL A 279 -23.44 1.82 19.18
CA VAL A 279 -23.79 2.73 20.29
C VAL A 279 -25.27 2.58 20.63
N GLN A 280 -26.15 2.57 19.61
CA GLN A 280 -27.58 2.33 19.79
C GLN A 280 -27.87 0.97 20.44
N HIS A 281 -27.17 -0.09 20.02
CA HIS A 281 -27.33 -1.42 20.58
C HIS A 281 -26.92 -1.47 22.07
N ASP A 282 -25.78 -0.86 22.43
CA ASP A 282 -25.26 -0.92 23.79
C ASP A 282 -26.05 -0.01 24.76
N GLN A 283 -26.54 1.13 24.29
CA GLN A 283 -27.13 2.17 25.14
C GLN A 283 -28.66 2.28 25.01
N GLY A 284 -29.28 1.63 24.03
CA GLY A 284 -30.71 1.76 23.73
C GLY A 284 -31.11 3.11 23.10
N HIS A 285 -30.15 4.01 22.88
CA HIS A 285 -30.29 5.30 22.19
C HIS A 285 -28.95 5.70 21.58
N VAL A 286 -28.95 6.70 20.69
CA VAL A 286 -27.72 7.28 20.13
C VAL A 286 -27.88 8.77 19.83
N SER A 287 -26.87 9.56 20.20
CA SER A 287 -26.69 10.95 19.81
C SER A 287 -25.28 11.19 19.26
N LEU A 288 -25.05 12.34 18.61
CA LEU A 288 -23.69 12.73 18.18
C LEU A 288 -22.73 12.89 19.37
N THR A 289 -23.24 13.24 20.56
CA THR A 289 -22.42 13.32 21.77
C THR A 289 -21.99 11.93 22.24
N ASP A 290 -22.89 10.94 22.17
CA ASP A 290 -22.55 9.56 22.52
C ASP A 290 -21.49 9.00 21.57
N MET A 291 -21.64 9.26 20.27
CA MET A 291 -20.65 8.92 19.23
C MET A 291 -19.29 9.56 19.52
N ALA A 292 -19.25 10.87 19.78
CA ALA A 292 -18.03 11.60 20.11
C ALA A 292 -17.34 11.08 21.37
N ASN A 293 -18.12 10.68 22.39
CA ASN A 293 -17.58 10.19 23.66
C ASN A 293 -16.95 8.81 23.54
N VAL A 294 -17.54 7.89 22.75
CA VAL A 294 -17.01 6.52 22.63
C VAL A 294 -15.80 6.43 21.69
N LEU A 295 -15.73 7.29 20.66
CA LEU A 295 -14.67 7.24 19.66
C LEU A 295 -14.35 8.62 19.04
N PRO A 296 -13.78 9.55 19.82
CA PRO A 296 -13.62 10.95 19.42
C PRO A 296 -12.76 11.15 18.17
N ALA A 297 -11.67 10.39 18.04
CA ALA A 297 -10.73 10.55 16.94
C ALA A 297 -11.35 10.22 15.56
N ARG A 298 -12.14 9.13 15.47
CA ARG A 298 -12.81 8.73 14.23
C ARG A 298 -14.01 9.59 13.91
N THR A 299 -14.79 9.91 14.93
CA THR A 299 -16.03 10.70 14.74
C THR A 299 -15.74 12.15 14.33
N ALA A 300 -14.55 12.68 14.63
CA ALA A 300 -14.13 14.01 14.20
C ALA A 300 -14.16 14.22 12.66
N ASP A 301 -14.10 13.17 11.86
CA ASP A 301 -14.22 13.27 10.40
C ASP A 301 -15.69 13.45 9.93
N PHE A 302 -16.67 13.31 10.84
CA PHE A 302 -18.10 13.39 10.56
C PHE A 302 -18.80 14.55 11.26
N ILE A 303 -18.32 14.91 12.46
CA ILE A 303 -18.94 15.90 13.33
C ILE A 303 -17.94 16.93 13.84
N GLU A 304 -18.45 18.10 14.18
CA GLU A 304 -17.69 19.19 14.78
C GLU A 304 -18.37 19.72 16.06
N PRO A 305 -17.58 20.27 17.02
CA PRO A 305 -18.15 20.88 18.21
C PRO A 305 -19.06 22.07 17.87
N HIS A 306 -20.23 22.14 18.50
CA HIS A 306 -21.15 23.26 18.39
C HIS A 306 -21.82 23.56 19.72
N GLY A 307 -21.42 24.66 20.37
CA GLY A 307 -21.84 24.97 21.73
C GLY A 307 -21.38 23.89 22.72
N ALA A 308 -22.32 23.31 23.46
CA ALA A 308 -22.04 22.23 24.42
C ALA A 308 -22.14 20.81 23.83
N GLY A 309 -22.43 20.68 22.52
CA GLY A 309 -22.62 19.40 21.85
C GLY A 309 -21.88 19.34 20.52
N PHE A 310 -22.41 18.52 19.61
CA PHE A 310 -21.84 18.28 18.28
C PHE A 310 -22.91 18.42 17.20
N VAL A 311 -22.49 18.87 16.02
CA VAL A 311 -23.27 18.86 14.78
C VAL A 311 -22.49 18.13 13.69
N ALA A 312 -23.16 17.61 12.68
CA ALA A 312 -22.48 17.09 11.50
C ALA A 312 -21.73 18.21 10.77
N HIS A 313 -20.59 17.87 10.15
CA HIS A 313 -19.93 18.79 9.23
C HIS A 313 -20.93 19.28 8.17
N ALA A 314 -20.86 20.57 7.83
CA ALA A 314 -21.88 21.22 7.00
C ALA A 314 -22.06 20.60 5.59
N ASN A 315 -21.06 19.85 5.10
CA ASN A 315 -21.08 19.15 3.82
C ASN A 315 -21.71 17.74 3.90
N LEU A 316 -22.06 17.24 5.09
CA LEU A 316 -22.66 15.92 5.30
C LEU A 316 -24.17 16.02 5.54
N LYS A 317 -24.89 14.99 5.06
CA LYS A 317 -26.32 14.83 5.32
C LYS A 317 -26.60 13.52 6.02
N LEU A 318 -26.70 13.58 7.35
CA LEU A 318 -27.14 12.47 8.18
C LEU A 318 -28.65 12.24 8.03
N ASN A 319 -29.05 10.98 8.10
CA ASN A 319 -30.44 10.58 8.26
C ASN A 319 -30.95 10.92 9.68
N PRO A 320 -32.27 10.93 9.92
CA PRO A 320 -32.83 11.23 11.25
C PRO A 320 -32.33 10.29 12.36
N ASP A 321 -31.96 9.06 12.00
CA ASP A 321 -31.40 8.09 12.93
C ASP A 321 -29.89 8.23 13.11
N LEU A 322 -29.25 9.23 12.51
CA LEU A 322 -27.80 9.49 12.47
C LEU A 322 -26.99 8.52 11.60
N SER A 323 -27.63 7.62 10.84
CA SER A 323 -26.92 6.89 9.78
C SER A 323 -26.56 7.83 8.62
N LEU A 324 -25.55 7.45 7.83
CA LEU A 324 -25.07 8.21 6.68
C LEU A 324 -25.20 7.34 5.43
N ALA A 325 -26.06 7.75 4.49
CA ALA A 325 -26.22 7.05 3.22
C ALA A 325 -25.03 7.35 2.28
N GLN A 326 -24.54 6.34 1.55
CA GLN A 326 -23.51 6.49 0.52
C GLN A 326 -24.07 7.13 -0.78
N THR A 327 -24.63 8.33 -0.65
CA THR A 327 -24.99 9.16 -1.82
C THR A 327 -23.73 9.77 -2.42
N PRO A 328 -23.71 10.13 -3.72
CA PRO A 328 -22.54 10.80 -4.33
C PRO A 328 -22.09 12.06 -3.56
N ALA A 329 -23.03 12.81 -2.97
CA ALA A 329 -22.72 13.99 -2.17
C ALA A 329 -22.03 13.62 -0.84
N ASN A 330 -22.52 12.61 -0.12
CA ASN A 330 -21.91 12.18 1.13
C ASN A 330 -20.56 11.49 0.91
N VAL A 331 -20.40 10.71 -0.17
CA VAL A 331 -19.10 10.13 -0.55
C VAL A 331 -18.11 11.24 -0.90
N ALA A 332 -18.52 12.24 -1.69
CA ALA A 332 -17.66 13.39 -1.99
C ALA A 332 -17.26 14.18 -0.73
N ALA A 333 -18.19 14.35 0.21
CA ALA A 333 -17.96 15.00 1.49
C ALA A 333 -17.01 14.20 2.40
N MET A 334 -17.16 12.88 2.50
CA MET A 334 -16.22 12.05 3.26
C MET A 334 -14.86 11.93 2.58
N GLY A 335 -14.79 11.94 1.26
CA GLY A 335 -13.51 12.10 0.57
C GLY A 335 -12.83 13.40 0.98
N HIS A 336 -13.58 14.48 1.21
CA HIS A 336 -13.02 15.72 1.71
C HIS A 336 -12.63 15.62 3.19
N ASN A 337 -13.52 15.15 4.05
CA ASN A 337 -13.29 15.18 5.49
C ASN A 337 -12.23 14.15 5.96
N TYR A 338 -12.08 13.03 5.23
CA TYR A 338 -11.20 11.92 5.58
C TYR A 338 -10.04 11.72 4.60
N PHE A 339 -10.31 11.40 3.33
CA PHE A 339 -9.26 11.05 2.35
C PHE A 339 -8.31 12.20 2.06
N ASP A 340 -8.86 13.41 1.86
CA ASP A 340 -8.12 14.63 1.53
C ASP A 340 -7.45 15.29 2.76
N ARG A 341 -7.37 14.59 3.91
CA ARG A 341 -6.72 15.12 5.13
C ARG A 341 -5.23 15.35 4.87
N PRO A 342 -4.68 16.52 5.24
CA PRO A 342 -3.29 16.83 4.96
C PRO A 342 -2.35 16.14 5.96
N THR A 343 -1.09 16.00 5.59
CA THR A 343 -0.03 15.73 6.57
C THR A 343 0.31 16.98 7.38
N ALA A 344 1.02 16.84 8.49
CA ALA A 344 1.43 17.98 9.30
C ALA A 344 2.32 18.99 8.53
N THR A 345 3.16 18.50 7.61
CA THR A 345 4.11 19.31 6.83
C THR A 345 3.48 19.94 5.59
N HIS A 346 2.41 19.36 5.04
CA HIS A 346 1.75 19.82 3.81
C HIS A 346 0.35 20.41 4.05
N ARG A 347 0.06 20.82 5.29
CA ARG A 347 -1.21 21.46 5.63
C ARG A 347 -1.29 22.86 5.03
N GLN A 348 -2.33 23.08 4.23
CA GLN A 348 -2.61 24.40 3.66
C GLN A 348 -3.13 25.37 4.73
N PRO A 349 -2.82 26.68 4.63
CA PRO A 349 -3.38 27.67 5.54
C PRO A 349 -4.91 27.64 5.58
N GLY A 350 -5.47 27.57 6.78
CA GLY A 350 -6.92 27.52 6.99
C GLY A 350 -7.53 26.12 7.01
N ASP A 351 -6.74 25.08 6.70
CA ASP A 351 -7.19 23.69 6.87
C ASP A 351 -7.13 23.27 8.35
N THR A 352 -8.30 23.02 8.93
CA THR A 352 -8.46 22.64 10.34
C THR A 352 -8.65 21.14 10.55
N ARG A 353 -8.62 20.33 9.47
CA ARG A 353 -8.82 18.89 9.56
C ARG A 353 -7.65 18.21 10.29
N ASN A 354 -7.93 17.08 10.91
CA ASN A 354 -6.92 16.27 11.59
C ASN A 354 -5.83 15.82 10.60
N THR A 355 -4.59 15.67 11.05
CA THR A 355 -3.49 15.27 10.15
C THR A 355 -3.61 13.81 9.74
N MET A 356 -3.36 13.50 8.47
CA MET A 356 -3.15 12.14 8.00
C MET A 356 -1.71 11.70 8.29
N ALA A 357 -1.53 10.42 8.58
CA ALA A 357 -0.24 9.82 8.94
C ALA A 357 -0.12 8.40 8.39
N LEU A 358 -0.01 8.27 7.06
CA LEU A 358 0.20 7.03 6.35
C LEU A 358 1.69 6.82 6.01
N GLY A 359 2.01 5.59 5.59
CA GLY A 359 3.35 5.23 5.12
C GLY A 359 4.41 5.21 6.23
N HIS A 360 5.66 5.01 5.84
CA HIS A 360 6.77 5.01 6.80
C HIS A 360 6.89 6.37 7.50
N GLY A 361 7.00 6.36 8.84
CA GLY A 361 7.12 7.58 9.63
C GLY A 361 5.85 8.43 9.72
N GLY A 362 4.72 7.99 9.15
CA GLY A 362 3.46 8.74 9.18
C GLY A 362 3.52 10.06 8.41
N VAL A 363 4.31 10.09 7.33
CA VAL A 363 4.59 11.32 6.56
C VAL A 363 3.76 11.44 5.30
N GLN A 364 2.85 10.50 5.02
CA GLN A 364 2.08 10.43 3.78
C GLN A 364 0.59 10.66 3.99
N ASP A 365 -0.07 11.27 3.00
CA ASP A 365 -1.53 11.29 2.87
C ASP A 365 -2.02 10.29 1.82
N TYR A 366 -3.34 10.14 1.69
CA TYR A 366 -3.92 9.19 0.76
C TYR A 366 -3.65 9.53 -0.72
N PRO A 367 -3.85 10.77 -1.21
CA PRO A 367 -3.52 11.11 -2.59
C PRO A 367 -2.12 10.66 -3.00
N ASN A 368 -1.12 10.93 -2.16
CA ASN A 368 0.28 10.59 -2.43
C ASN A 368 0.58 9.09 -2.21
N TYR A 369 -0.14 8.41 -1.32
CA TYR A 369 -0.07 6.95 -1.19
C TYR A 369 -0.52 6.25 -2.48
N TYR A 370 -1.65 6.66 -3.06
CA TYR A 370 -2.13 6.12 -4.34
C TYR A 370 -1.22 6.54 -5.51
N ALA A 371 -0.73 7.78 -5.51
CA ALA A 371 0.14 8.29 -6.57
C ALA A 371 1.45 7.50 -6.71
N GLY A 372 2.01 6.97 -5.62
CA GLY A 372 3.26 6.20 -5.67
C GLY A 372 3.20 5.00 -6.64
N TRP A 373 2.09 4.24 -6.61
CA TRP A 373 1.89 3.14 -7.58
C TRP A 373 1.63 3.65 -9.00
N ALA A 374 0.90 4.76 -9.13
CA ALA A 374 0.61 5.38 -10.42
C ALA A 374 1.89 5.83 -11.14
N VAL A 375 2.77 6.52 -10.42
CA VAL A 375 4.09 6.97 -10.91
C VAL A 375 4.96 5.77 -11.30
N ALA A 376 5.04 4.74 -10.46
CA ALA A 376 5.82 3.54 -10.78
C ALA A 376 5.32 2.84 -12.06
N THR A 377 4.00 2.79 -12.25
CA THR A 377 3.35 2.23 -13.45
C THR A 377 3.66 3.06 -14.69
N ILE A 378 3.54 4.39 -14.62
CA ILE A 378 3.89 5.30 -15.72
C ILE A 378 5.34 5.08 -16.16
N GLY A 379 6.29 5.11 -15.21
CA GLY A 379 7.70 4.90 -15.51
C GLY A 379 8.02 3.50 -16.05
N ALA A 380 7.28 2.47 -15.66
CA ALA A 380 7.45 1.12 -16.20
C ALA A 380 6.96 1.02 -17.65
N GLU A 381 5.76 1.53 -17.95
CA GLU A 381 5.16 1.45 -19.28
C GLU A 381 5.90 2.35 -20.29
N GLU A 382 6.33 3.55 -19.89
CA GLU A 382 7.12 4.46 -20.75
C GLU A 382 8.47 3.86 -21.18
N ARG A 383 9.10 3.05 -20.33
CA ARG A 383 10.36 2.39 -20.65
C ARG A 383 10.21 1.22 -21.62
N VAL A 384 9.06 0.56 -21.59
CA VAL A 384 8.76 -0.57 -22.48
C VAL A 384 8.18 -0.09 -23.81
N ALA A 385 7.56 1.08 -23.84
CA ALA A 385 7.03 1.68 -25.06
C ALA A 385 8.12 1.87 -26.12
N ALA A 386 7.81 1.44 -27.35
CA ALA A 386 8.71 1.56 -28.48
C ALA A 386 8.65 2.97 -29.05
N HIS A 387 9.52 3.84 -28.56
CA HIS A 387 9.73 5.17 -29.15
C HIS A 387 10.57 5.01 -30.43
N GLY A 388 10.14 5.64 -31.52
CA GLY A 388 10.85 5.58 -32.81
C GLY A 388 12.25 6.20 -32.73
N ARG A 389 12.89 6.44 -33.89
CA ARG A 389 14.16 7.19 -33.91
C ARG A 389 13.88 8.66 -33.55
N GLY A 390 14.13 9.04 -32.29
CA GLY A 390 13.92 10.39 -31.74
C GLY A 390 14.22 10.42 -30.25
N PRO A 391 14.22 11.61 -29.61
CA PRO A 391 14.32 11.71 -28.14
C PRO A 391 13.14 11.00 -27.49
N ALA A 392 13.36 10.41 -26.32
CA ALA A 392 12.27 9.81 -25.54
C ALA A 392 11.24 10.90 -25.17
N PRO A 393 9.93 10.59 -25.19
CA PRO A 393 8.91 11.49 -24.71
C PRO A 393 9.17 11.93 -23.27
N GLN A 394 8.85 13.19 -22.97
CA GLN A 394 8.93 13.72 -21.62
C GLN A 394 7.62 13.41 -20.87
N ILE A 395 7.74 12.70 -19.75
CA ILE A 395 6.62 12.54 -18.81
C ILE A 395 6.30 13.91 -18.23
N GLN A 396 5.02 14.28 -18.21
CA GLN A 396 4.54 15.51 -17.60
C GLN A 396 3.42 15.20 -16.60
N LEU A 397 3.45 15.91 -15.47
CA LEU A 397 2.42 15.88 -14.44
C LEU A 397 2.19 17.31 -13.93
N ASN A 398 0.96 17.68 -13.61
CA ASN A 398 0.67 18.89 -12.86
C ASN A 398 0.54 18.51 -11.38
N MET A 399 1.64 18.61 -10.63
CA MET A 399 1.69 18.12 -9.25
C MET A 399 0.73 18.89 -8.35
N THR A 400 0.64 20.23 -8.52
CA THR A 400 -0.26 21.07 -7.72
C THR A 400 -1.73 20.76 -8.01
N HIS A 401 -2.11 20.63 -9.29
CA HIS A 401 -3.50 20.35 -9.67
C HIS A 401 -3.95 18.96 -9.20
N ALA A 402 -3.04 17.97 -9.24
CA ALA A 402 -3.31 16.62 -8.74
C ALA A 402 -3.16 16.48 -7.21
N GLY A 403 -2.72 17.52 -6.49
CA GLY A 403 -2.52 17.49 -5.04
C GLY A 403 -1.34 16.62 -4.58
N LEU A 404 -0.28 16.54 -5.39
CA LEU A 404 0.85 15.63 -5.21
C LEU A 404 2.11 16.35 -4.74
N TYR A 405 2.92 15.62 -3.98
CA TYR A 405 4.18 16.08 -3.42
C TYR A 405 5.24 14.97 -3.58
N GLU A 406 6.29 15.27 -4.36
CA GLU A 406 7.42 14.36 -4.60
C GLU A 406 8.11 13.96 -3.30
N ASP A 407 8.43 14.95 -2.45
CA ASP A 407 9.13 14.72 -1.19
C ASP A 407 8.33 13.84 -0.23
N MET A 408 7.00 13.95 -0.25
CA MET A 408 6.10 13.14 0.55
C MET A 408 6.15 11.67 0.13
N MET A 409 6.02 11.40 -1.17
CA MET A 409 6.12 10.03 -1.70
C MET A 409 7.48 9.40 -1.41
N GLU A 410 8.56 10.17 -1.57
CA GLU A 410 9.92 9.67 -1.33
C GLU A 410 10.22 9.42 0.15
N LYS A 411 9.83 10.34 1.05
CA LYS A 411 9.98 10.12 2.50
C LYS A 411 9.14 8.94 3.00
N ALA A 412 8.01 8.66 2.35
CA ALA A 412 7.17 7.51 2.66
C ALA A 412 7.75 6.17 2.13
N GLY A 413 8.75 6.22 1.23
CA GLY A 413 9.40 5.04 0.64
C GLY A 413 8.85 4.68 -0.74
N LEU A 414 8.98 5.58 -1.72
CA LEU A 414 8.53 5.39 -3.09
C LEU A 414 9.19 4.15 -3.73
N ASN A 415 8.36 3.20 -4.16
CA ASN A 415 8.80 1.94 -4.73
C ASN A 415 8.70 1.94 -6.26
N LEU A 416 9.84 2.00 -6.96
CA LEU A 416 9.94 1.98 -8.42
C LEU A 416 10.38 0.60 -8.97
N ALA A 417 10.19 -0.46 -8.19
CA ALA A 417 10.42 -1.83 -8.61
C ALA A 417 9.57 -2.21 -9.85
N PRO A 418 10.05 -3.15 -10.70
CA PRO A 418 11.28 -3.92 -10.55
C PRO A 418 12.55 -3.15 -10.96
N SER A 419 12.40 -2.04 -11.70
CA SER A 419 13.54 -1.31 -12.26
C SER A 419 14.41 -0.62 -11.23
N LYS A 420 13.78 -0.11 -10.15
CA LYS A 420 14.35 0.81 -9.15
C LYS A 420 15.03 2.06 -9.72
N ARG A 421 14.82 2.34 -11.00
CA ARG A 421 15.39 3.48 -11.71
C ARG A 421 14.52 4.71 -11.46
N SER A 422 15.15 5.87 -11.30
CA SER A 422 14.45 7.15 -11.20
C SER A 422 13.65 7.48 -12.47
N ILE A 423 12.60 8.27 -12.31
CA ILE A 423 11.66 8.67 -13.36
C ILE A 423 11.70 10.19 -13.49
N PRO A 424 12.42 10.73 -14.50
CA PRO A 424 12.38 12.15 -14.80
C PRO A 424 10.97 12.57 -15.27
N TYR A 425 10.49 13.71 -14.81
CA TYR A 425 9.24 14.30 -15.28
C TYR A 425 9.32 15.83 -15.30
N LEU A 426 8.39 16.45 -16.01
CA LEU A 426 8.16 17.89 -16.01
C LEU A 426 6.95 18.21 -15.13
N ASP A 427 7.15 18.99 -14.07
CA ASP A 427 6.06 19.56 -13.28
C ASP A 427 5.48 20.78 -14.02
N SER A 428 4.26 20.63 -14.51
CA SER A 428 3.50 21.66 -15.22
C SER A 428 2.68 22.58 -14.32
N SER A 429 2.87 22.52 -13.01
CA SER A 429 2.25 23.43 -12.03
C SER A 429 2.57 24.91 -12.29
N ALA A 430 3.72 25.19 -12.93
CA ALA A 430 4.16 26.51 -13.35
C ALA A 430 4.50 26.54 -14.84
N GLN A 431 4.68 27.75 -15.40
CA GLN A 431 5.09 27.95 -16.79
C GLN A 431 6.39 28.80 -16.85
N PRO A 432 7.47 28.30 -17.46
CA PRO A 432 7.61 26.97 -18.09
C PRO A 432 7.57 25.83 -17.05
N ALA A 433 7.23 24.62 -17.51
CA ALA A 433 7.24 23.43 -16.65
C ALA A 433 8.66 23.16 -16.10
N VAL A 434 8.73 22.74 -14.85
CA VAL A 434 9.99 22.59 -14.10
C VAL A 434 10.44 21.12 -14.13
N PRO A 435 11.70 20.81 -14.47
CA PRO A 435 12.22 19.45 -14.41
C PRO A 435 12.33 18.94 -12.97
N HIS A 436 11.87 17.72 -12.75
CA HIS A 436 11.89 17.01 -11.47
C HIS A 436 12.21 15.53 -11.69
N THR A 437 12.35 14.76 -10.62
CA THR A 437 12.64 13.32 -10.69
C THR A 437 12.00 12.61 -9.51
N PHE A 438 11.29 11.50 -9.79
CA PHE A 438 10.90 10.57 -8.75
C PHE A 438 12.00 9.53 -8.54
N ASP A 439 12.50 9.42 -7.32
CA ASP A 439 13.55 8.49 -6.95
C ASP A 439 13.02 7.27 -6.19
N HIS A 440 13.76 6.17 -6.30
CA HIS A 440 13.45 4.97 -5.53
C HIS A 440 13.97 5.11 -4.10
N THR A 441 13.07 5.08 -3.13
CA THR A 441 13.41 5.32 -1.72
C THR A 441 12.79 4.29 -0.77
N ALA A 442 12.18 3.22 -1.30
CA ALA A 442 11.67 2.11 -0.48
C ALA A 442 12.81 1.31 0.19
N ASP A 443 13.97 1.23 -0.46
CA ASP A 443 15.21 0.65 0.05
C ASP A 443 16.45 1.37 -0.52
N GLY A 444 17.66 0.95 -0.14
CA GLY A 444 18.91 1.52 -0.66
C GLY A 444 19.44 2.74 0.11
N PRO A 445 20.37 3.52 -0.47
CA PRO A 445 21.07 4.59 0.23
C PRO A 445 20.19 5.81 0.58
N HIS A 446 19.10 6.02 -0.17
CA HIS A 446 18.12 7.09 0.05
C HIS A 446 16.83 6.58 0.70
N GLN A 447 16.89 5.45 1.41
CA GLN A 447 15.71 4.87 2.03
C GLN A 447 14.99 5.89 2.93
N TYR A 448 13.70 6.11 2.67
CA TYR A 448 12.81 7.05 3.38
C TYR A 448 13.31 8.51 3.40
N GLN A 449 14.11 8.91 2.41
CA GLN A 449 14.63 10.27 2.29
C GLN A 449 14.25 10.85 0.94
N HIS A 450 13.82 12.11 0.93
CA HIS A 450 13.63 12.85 -0.32
C HIS A 450 15.00 13.15 -0.95
N VAL A 451 15.11 12.92 -2.26
CA VAL A 451 16.28 13.25 -3.08
C VAL A 451 16.01 14.62 -3.72
N PRO A 452 16.71 15.68 -3.30
CA PRO A 452 16.49 17.00 -3.87
C PRO A 452 16.85 17.03 -5.36
N VAL A 453 16.00 17.68 -6.17
CA VAL A 453 16.35 17.99 -7.55
C VAL A 453 17.62 18.83 -7.56
N ALA A 454 18.66 18.30 -8.22
CA ALA A 454 19.89 19.05 -8.42
C ALA A 454 19.59 20.34 -9.20
N PRO A 455 20.20 21.48 -8.83
CA PRO A 455 20.16 22.68 -9.66
C PRO A 455 20.46 22.33 -11.13
N GLN A 456 19.80 22.98 -12.08
CA GLN A 456 19.99 22.64 -13.50
C GLN A 456 21.40 22.97 -13.99
N ARG A 457 22.06 23.98 -13.39
CA ARG A 457 23.40 24.39 -13.79
C ARG A 457 24.45 23.86 -12.83
N LEU A 458 25.50 23.27 -13.41
CA LEU A 458 26.62 22.71 -12.65
C LEU A 458 27.50 23.77 -11.98
N ASP A 459 27.40 25.04 -12.41
CA ASP A 459 28.09 26.17 -11.77
C ASP A 459 27.37 26.68 -10.51
N ASP A 460 26.18 26.17 -10.20
CA ASP A 460 25.51 26.43 -8.93
C ASP A 460 26.24 25.71 -7.78
N PRO A 461 26.64 26.41 -6.70
CA PRO A 461 27.32 25.80 -5.56
C PRO A 461 26.55 24.68 -4.86
N ALA A 462 25.22 24.64 -4.99
CA ALA A 462 24.38 23.59 -4.44
C ALA A 462 24.31 22.33 -5.34
N HIS A 463 24.89 22.36 -6.54
CA HIS A 463 24.89 21.22 -7.45
C HIS A 463 25.81 20.09 -6.95
N PRO A 464 25.37 18.81 -6.92
CA PRO A 464 26.20 17.69 -6.47
C PRO A 464 27.56 17.59 -7.20
N ASP A 465 27.54 17.78 -8.52
CA ASP A 465 28.75 17.83 -9.36
C ASP A 465 29.41 19.21 -9.50
N HIS A 466 29.08 20.19 -8.65
CA HIS A 466 29.74 21.51 -8.69
C HIS A 466 31.26 21.41 -8.59
N ALA A 467 31.74 20.54 -7.68
CA ALA A 467 33.19 20.32 -7.51
C ALA A 467 33.85 19.74 -8.77
N LEU A 468 33.19 18.77 -9.42
CA LEU A 468 33.68 18.20 -10.68
C LEU A 468 33.66 19.25 -11.79
N TYR A 469 32.60 20.06 -11.88
CA TYR A 469 32.53 21.16 -12.82
C TYR A 469 33.67 22.17 -12.65
N GLN A 470 33.98 22.58 -11.42
CA GLN A 470 35.12 23.47 -11.16
C GLN A 470 36.44 22.83 -11.58
N GLN A 471 36.62 21.52 -11.35
CA GLN A 471 37.80 20.78 -11.80
C GLN A 471 37.93 20.82 -13.33
N VAL A 472 36.88 20.38 -14.04
CA VAL A 472 36.87 20.32 -15.50
C VAL A 472 37.04 21.70 -16.12
N ARG A 473 36.34 22.71 -15.58
CA ARG A 473 36.50 24.11 -15.98
C ARG A 473 37.94 24.59 -15.83
N GLY A 474 38.61 24.24 -14.74
CA GLY A 474 40.04 24.53 -14.55
C GLY A 474 40.93 23.96 -15.67
N HIS A 475 40.65 22.73 -16.11
CA HIS A 475 41.35 22.12 -17.23
C HIS A 475 41.06 22.85 -18.55
N VAL A 476 39.80 23.17 -18.85
CA VAL A 476 39.42 23.88 -20.09
C VAL A 476 40.01 25.29 -20.11
N VAL A 477 40.03 26.00 -18.98
CA VAL A 477 40.70 27.31 -18.84
C VAL A 477 42.20 27.22 -19.15
N ALA A 478 42.87 26.17 -18.67
CA ALA A 478 44.30 25.96 -18.95
C ALA A 478 44.53 25.66 -20.44
N LEU A 479 43.65 24.88 -21.05
CA LEU A 479 43.65 24.60 -22.48
C LEU A 479 43.44 25.89 -23.30
N ASP A 480 42.43 26.71 -22.98
CA ASP A 480 42.19 27.99 -23.66
C ASP A 480 43.42 28.89 -23.63
N LYS A 481 44.05 29.04 -22.45
CA LYS A 481 45.28 29.81 -22.29
C LYS A 481 46.42 29.26 -23.15
N SER A 482 46.57 27.94 -23.24
CA SER A 482 47.60 27.30 -24.08
C SER A 482 47.39 27.57 -25.58
N LEU A 483 46.14 27.82 -25.98
CA LEU A 483 45.74 28.17 -27.35
C LEU A 483 45.70 29.68 -27.60
N GLY A 484 46.09 30.50 -26.61
CA GLY A 484 46.04 31.97 -26.70
C GLY A 484 44.62 32.56 -26.62
N ARG A 485 43.65 31.81 -26.12
CA ARG A 485 42.26 32.26 -25.90
C ARG A 485 42.07 32.76 -24.47
N THR A 486 41.19 33.75 -24.32
CA THR A 486 40.72 34.20 -23.00
C THR A 486 39.50 33.36 -22.61
N PRO A 487 39.44 32.80 -21.39
CA PRO A 487 38.26 32.07 -20.94
C PRO A 487 36.98 32.93 -21.00
N ASP A 488 35.91 32.35 -21.51
CA ASP A 488 34.63 33.02 -21.74
C ASP A 488 33.44 32.05 -21.50
N VAL A 489 32.24 32.44 -21.94
CA VAL A 489 31.04 31.62 -21.81
C VAL A 489 31.16 30.26 -22.50
N HIS A 490 31.94 30.15 -23.57
CA HIS A 490 32.14 28.90 -24.30
C HIS A 490 33.04 27.94 -23.52
N THR A 491 33.99 28.47 -22.75
CA THR A 491 34.77 27.69 -21.77
C THR A 491 33.84 27.00 -20.76
N ASP A 492 32.89 27.76 -20.21
CA ASP A 492 31.97 27.28 -19.18
C ASP A 492 30.97 26.26 -19.75
N GLN A 493 30.46 26.50 -20.97
CA GLN A 493 29.56 25.59 -21.70
C GLN A 493 30.25 24.26 -22.05
N LEU A 494 31.47 24.32 -22.59
CA LEU A 494 32.24 23.12 -22.93
C LEU A 494 32.61 22.31 -21.67
N ALA A 495 32.96 22.99 -20.57
CA ALA A 495 33.21 22.35 -19.29
C ALA A 495 31.97 21.63 -18.76
N SER A 496 30.80 22.28 -18.80
CA SER A 496 29.53 21.67 -18.40
C SER A 496 29.25 20.40 -19.22
N ALA A 497 29.27 20.48 -20.56
CA ALA A 497 29.03 19.32 -21.43
C ALA A 497 30.02 18.16 -21.17
N THR A 498 31.28 18.50 -20.88
CA THR A 498 32.31 17.50 -20.56
C THR A 498 32.01 16.77 -19.24
N VAL A 499 31.52 17.46 -18.20
CA VAL A 499 31.12 16.80 -16.94
C VAL A 499 29.97 15.83 -17.15
N ILE A 500 28.95 16.24 -17.90
CA ILE A 500 27.80 15.39 -18.23
C ILE A 500 28.25 14.12 -18.92
N GLN A 501 29.05 14.24 -19.98
CA GLN A 501 29.53 13.06 -20.72
C GLN A 501 30.50 12.22 -19.88
N ALA A 502 31.32 12.84 -19.02
CA ALA A 502 32.18 12.13 -18.10
C ALA A 502 31.38 11.24 -17.13
N ARG A 503 30.28 11.75 -16.55
CA ARG A 503 29.38 10.94 -15.71
C ARG A 503 28.75 9.81 -16.50
N ALA A 504 28.20 10.13 -17.68
CA ALA A 504 27.61 9.15 -18.59
C ALA A 504 28.56 7.97 -18.88
N ASP A 505 29.86 8.26 -19.07
CA ASP A 505 30.90 7.27 -19.37
C ASP A 505 31.55 6.65 -18.11
N GLY A 506 31.02 6.92 -16.91
CA GLY A 506 31.46 6.30 -15.66
C GLY A 506 32.66 6.96 -14.97
N LEU A 507 33.10 8.14 -15.41
CA LEU A 507 34.21 8.87 -14.80
C LEU A 507 33.76 9.55 -13.49
N GLN A 508 34.58 9.40 -12.46
CA GLN A 508 34.38 10.00 -11.14
C GLN A 508 35.05 11.38 -11.03
N ARG A 509 36.15 11.56 -11.76
CA ARG A 509 36.97 12.76 -11.85
C ARG A 509 37.61 12.86 -13.24
N ILE A 510 38.24 13.99 -13.54
CA ILE A 510 39.05 14.15 -14.76
C ILE A 510 40.48 14.49 -14.37
N ASP A 511 41.44 13.71 -14.86
CA ASP A 511 42.87 13.90 -14.57
C ASP A 511 43.56 14.73 -15.68
N GLN A 512 43.16 14.53 -16.95
CA GLN A 512 43.68 15.28 -18.09
C GLN A 512 42.61 15.51 -19.16
N ILE A 513 42.76 16.59 -19.93
CA ILE A 513 41.99 16.85 -21.15
C ILE A 513 42.92 17.11 -22.33
N ALA A 514 42.48 16.79 -23.55
CA ALA A 514 43.21 17.09 -24.77
C ALA A 514 42.24 17.28 -25.96
N LEU A 515 42.59 18.15 -26.90
CA LEU A 515 41.86 18.23 -28.17
C LEU A 515 42.28 17.08 -29.09
N SER A 516 41.34 16.60 -29.91
CA SER A 516 41.65 15.76 -31.05
C SER A 516 42.54 16.51 -32.05
N THR A 517 43.27 15.77 -32.89
CA THR A 517 44.19 16.35 -33.89
C THR A 517 43.51 17.34 -34.84
N ASP A 518 42.22 17.16 -35.11
CA ASP A 518 41.38 18.03 -35.95
C ASP A 518 40.62 19.11 -35.16
N GLY A 519 40.78 19.17 -33.84
CA GLY A 519 40.13 20.11 -32.94
C GLY A 519 38.62 19.93 -32.79
N GLN A 520 38.03 18.87 -33.36
CA GLN A 520 36.57 18.66 -33.37
C GLN A 520 36.05 18.04 -32.07
N ARG A 521 36.92 17.44 -31.25
CA ARG A 521 36.54 16.80 -29.99
C ARG A 521 37.47 17.19 -28.86
N LEU A 522 36.91 17.34 -27.67
CA LEU A 522 37.64 17.39 -26.42
C LEU A 522 37.58 16.00 -25.77
N TRP A 523 38.75 15.41 -25.55
CA TRP A 523 38.92 14.17 -24.82
C TRP A 523 39.21 14.47 -23.35
N ALA A 524 38.67 13.65 -22.45
CA ALA A 524 39.01 13.69 -21.04
C ALA A 524 39.26 12.27 -20.52
N VAL A 525 40.20 12.13 -19.59
CA VAL A 525 40.64 10.82 -19.08
C VAL A 525 40.72 10.81 -17.56
N GLN A 526 40.44 9.65 -16.98
CA GLN A 526 40.70 9.32 -15.59
C GLN A 526 41.64 8.11 -15.52
N THR A 527 42.82 8.30 -14.92
CA THR A 527 43.84 7.27 -14.77
C THR A 527 43.72 6.60 -13.39
N PRO A 528 43.73 5.27 -13.29
CA PRO A 528 43.66 4.59 -11.99
C PRO A 528 44.82 4.99 -11.04
N PRO A 529 44.56 5.18 -9.74
CA PRO A 529 45.61 5.52 -8.77
C PRO A 529 46.77 4.50 -8.79
N GLY A 530 48.02 5.00 -8.76
CA GLY A 530 49.22 4.17 -8.70
C GLY A 530 49.68 3.56 -10.04
N ARG A 531 49.01 3.90 -11.15
CA ARG A 531 49.41 3.48 -12.51
C ARG A 531 50.04 4.65 -13.26
N THR A 532 51.05 4.34 -14.08
CA THR A 532 51.65 5.27 -15.05
C THR A 532 51.42 4.82 -16.49
N ASP A 533 50.82 3.64 -16.70
CA ASP A 533 50.38 3.16 -18.01
C ASP A 533 48.94 3.62 -18.29
N HIS A 534 48.62 3.88 -19.56
CA HIS A 534 47.33 4.40 -20.03
C HIS A 534 46.32 3.29 -20.41
N LEU A 535 46.62 2.03 -20.08
CA LEU A 535 45.86 0.86 -20.55
C LEU A 535 44.48 0.74 -19.91
N PHE A 536 44.30 1.31 -18.73
CA PHE A 536 43.07 1.22 -17.93
C PHE A 536 42.42 2.59 -17.69
N ASP A 537 42.80 3.60 -18.49
CA ASP A 537 42.18 4.92 -18.42
C ASP A 537 40.70 4.79 -18.78
N LEU A 538 39.82 5.33 -17.92
CA LEU A 538 38.47 5.65 -18.35
C LEU A 538 38.55 6.90 -19.22
N ARG A 539 37.86 6.90 -20.34
CA ARG A 539 37.94 7.97 -21.34
C ARG A 539 36.55 8.40 -21.74
N THR A 540 36.42 9.69 -21.95
CA THR A 540 35.23 10.30 -22.52
C THR A 540 35.62 11.28 -23.62
N SER A 541 34.68 11.63 -24.49
CA SER A 541 34.90 12.73 -25.43
C SER A 541 33.61 13.46 -25.77
N VAL A 542 33.69 14.78 -25.87
CA VAL A 542 32.59 15.65 -26.31
C VAL A 542 32.97 16.38 -27.60
N PRO A 543 32.01 16.63 -28.52
CA PRO A 543 32.23 17.55 -29.64
C PRO A 543 32.56 18.95 -29.11
N THR A 544 33.54 19.62 -29.68
CA THR A 544 33.85 21.02 -29.30
C THR A 544 32.71 21.99 -29.64
N ALA A 545 31.80 21.60 -30.55
CA ALA A 545 30.56 22.32 -30.84
C ALA A 545 29.63 22.47 -29.63
N GLU A 546 29.73 21.60 -28.61
CA GLU A 546 28.98 21.74 -27.35
C GLU A 546 29.34 23.03 -26.59
N ALA A 547 30.46 23.68 -26.94
CA ALA A 547 30.79 25.00 -26.43
C ALA A 547 29.77 26.09 -26.83
N MET A 548 28.83 25.78 -27.73
CA MET A 548 27.70 26.66 -28.10
C MET A 548 26.38 26.28 -27.40
N THR A 549 26.37 25.19 -26.62
CA THR A 549 25.19 24.71 -25.90
C THR A 549 25.10 25.44 -24.56
N PRO A 550 24.04 26.22 -24.28
CA PRO A 550 23.86 26.87 -22.98
C PRO A 550 23.94 25.87 -21.82
N MET A 551 24.55 26.26 -20.71
CA MET A 551 24.75 25.35 -19.57
C MET A 551 23.45 24.80 -18.98
N ASP A 552 22.34 25.53 -19.11
CA ASP A 552 21.03 25.01 -18.72
C ASP A 552 20.62 23.81 -19.60
N GLN A 553 20.94 23.82 -20.90
CA GLN A 553 20.60 22.74 -21.82
C GLN A 553 21.50 21.52 -21.64
N SER A 554 22.80 21.69 -21.42
CA SER A 554 23.70 20.58 -21.11
C SER A 554 23.39 20.00 -19.71
N GLY A 555 23.19 20.86 -18.71
CA GLY A 555 22.88 20.47 -17.35
C GLY A 555 21.57 19.70 -17.21
N ALA A 556 20.57 19.98 -18.05
CA ALA A 556 19.33 19.18 -18.13
C ALA A 556 19.56 17.69 -18.45
N GLN A 557 20.73 17.31 -18.98
CA GLN A 557 21.09 15.92 -19.27
C GLN A 557 21.75 15.20 -18.09
N TRP A 558 22.05 15.92 -16.99
CA TRP A 558 22.72 15.38 -15.82
C TRP A 558 22.01 14.17 -15.18
N PRO A 559 20.67 14.15 -14.99
CA PRO A 559 20.01 12.99 -14.39
C PRO A 559 20.22 11.70 -15.20
N GLN A 560 20.19 11.79 -16.53
CA GLN A 560 20.45 10.65 -17.42
C GLN A 560 21.90 10.19 -17.34
N ALA A 561 22.85 11.12 -17.27
CA ALA A 561 24.26 10.81 -17.12
C ALA A 561 24.56 10.12 -15.78
N MET A 562 23.94 10.55 -14.68
CA MET A 562 24.08 9.91 -13.38
C MET A 562 23.49 8.51 -13.33
N GLN A 563 22.37 8.28 -14.02
CA GLN A 563 21.81 6.95 -14.13
C GLN A 563 22.75 5.97 -14.85
N GLN A 564 23.47 6.43 -15.88
CA GLN A 564 24.48 5.63 -16.57
C GLN A 564 25.71 5.41 -15.67
N PHE A 565 26.13 6.44 -14.94
CA PHE A 565 27.20 6.36 -13.96
C PHE A 565 26.96 5.28 -12.90
N GLU A 566 25.76 5.22 -12.32
CA GLU A 566 25.38 4.21 -11.33
C GLU A 566 25.41 2.78 -11.91
N GLN A 567 24.97 2.60 -13.17
CA GLN A 567 25.06 1.29 -13.85
C GLN A 567 26.51 0.85 -14.01
N HIS A 568 27.40 1.77 -14.39
CA HIS A 568 28.83 1.50 -14.48
C HIS A 568 29.42 1.10 -13.12
N GLN A 569 29.03 1.76 -12.02
CA GLN A 569 29.47 1.39 -10.67
C GLN A 569 28.97 0.01 -10.25
N ALA A 570 27.69 -0.31 -10.47
CA ALA A 570 27.12 -1.59 -10.11
C ALA A 570 27.80 -2.76 -10.84
N GLN A 571 28.09 -2.60 -12.14
CA GLN A 571 28.84 -3.59 -12.91
C GLN A 571 30.27 -3.79 -12.40
N GLN A 572 30.97 -2.71 -12.05
CA GLN A 572 32.33 -2.82 -11.49
C GLN A 572 32.34 -3.52 -10.13
N GLN A 573 31.37 -3.24 -9.26
CA GLN A 573 31.27 -3.93 -7.96
C GLN A 573 31.03 -5.43 -8.12
N GLN A 574 30.14 -5.85 -9.03
CA GLN A 574 29.91 -7.26 -9.31
C GLN A 574 31.15 -7.98 -9.86
N GLN A 575 31.90 -7.35 -10.78
CA GLN A 575 33.14 -7.94 -11.32
C GLN A 575 34.21 -8.09 -10.24
N THR A 576 34.35 -7.10 -9.35
CA THR A 576 35.36 -7.11 -8.27
C THR A 576 35.04 -8.21 -7.24
N GLN A 577 33.77 -8.38 -6.88
CA GLN A 577 33.33 -9.42 -5.95
C GLN A 577 33.51 -10.83 -6.55
N SER A 578 33.23 -10.99 -7.84
CA SER A 578 33.46 -12.24 -8.59
C SER A 578 34.95 -12.62 -8.66
N GLN A 579 35.83 -11.63 -8.86
CA GLN A 579 37.28 -11.85 -8.88
C GLN A 579 37.84 -12.19 -7.48
N GLN A 580 37.30 -11.62 -6.41
CA GLN A 580 37.69 -11.96 -5.03
C GLN A 580 37.27 -13.38 -4.63
N LEU A 581 36.07 -13.83 -5.05
CA LEU A 581 35.61 -15.22 -4.84
C LEU A 581 36.48 -16.23 -5.60
N ASN A 582 36.90 -15.93 -6.84
CA ASN A 582 37.80 -16.79 -7.59
C ASN A 582 39.25 -16.76 -7.06
N ALA A 583 39.72 -15.63 -6.51
CA ALA A 583 41.05 -15.54 -5.90
C ALA A 583 41.15 -16.32 -4.57
N GLN A 584 40.06 -16.41 -3.81
CA GLN A 584 39.99 -17.24 -2.59
C GLN A 584 39.94 -18.76 -2.88
N GLN A 585 39.44 -19.18 -4.06
CA GLN A 585 39.49 -20.59 -4.48
C GLN A 585 40.84 -21.03 -5.06
N ALA A 586 41.70 -20.09 -5.47
CA ALA A 586 43.02 -20.38 -6.04
C ALA A 586 44.14 -20.52 -4.98
N GLN A 587 43.88 -20.20 -3.71
CA GLN A 587 44.79 -20.46 -2.57
C GLN A 587 44.25 -21.63 -1.74
N GLY A 588 44.33 -22.84 -2.29
CA GLY A 588 44.01 -24.07 -1.58
C GLY A 588 45.02 -24.37 -0.45
N PRO A 589 44.60 -24.94 0.70
CA PRO A 589 45.51 -25.35 1.76
C PRO A 589 46.42 -26.50 1.29
N VAL A 590 47.73 -26.34 1.52
CA VAL A 590 48.74 -27.38 1.36
C VAL A 590 48.50 -28.48 2.40
N ILE A 591 48.38 -29.72 1.93
CA ILE A 591 48.20 -30.92 2.76
C ILE A 591 49.47 -31.19 3.57
N THR A 592 49.35 -31.31 4.90
CA THR A 592 50.35 -31.98 5.74
C THR A 592 49.67 -33.14 6.47
N HIS A 593 50.23 -34.34 6.32
CA HIS A 593 49.71 -35.59 6.85
C HIS A 593 49.69 -35.67 8.39
N GLY A 594 48.80 -36.52 8.89
CA GLY A 594 48.44 -36.63 10.30
C GLY A 594 49.38 -37.44 11.19
N GLY A 595 49.04 -37.49 12.47
CA GLY A 595 49.76 -38.24 13.50
C GLY A 595 48.96 -38.32 14.80
N HIS A 596 48.61 -39.55 15.17
CA HIS A 596 47.87 -40.06 16.32
C HIS A 596 48.14 -39.43 17.71
N GLY A 597 47.12 -39.52 18.58
CA GLY A 597 47.31 -40.18 19.88
C GLY A 597 46.76 -39.49 21.12
N MET A 598 45.70 -40.12 21.66
CA MET A 598 45.13 -40.04 23.03
C MET A 598 44.25 -38.85 23.39
#